data_AF-A0A948DQ41-F1
#
_entry.id   AF-A0A948DQ41-F1
#
_cell.length_a   1.000
_cell.length_b   1.000
_cell.length_c   1.000
_cell.angle_alpha   90.00
_cell.angle_beta   90.00
_cell.angle_gamma   90.00
#
_symmetry.space_group_name_H-M   'P 1'
#
loop_
_entity.id
_entity.type
_entity.pdbx_description
1 polymer ?
#
loop_
_entity_poly.entity_id
_entity_poly.type
_entity_poly.pdbx_seq_one_letter_code
_entity_poly.pdbx_strand_id
1 'polypeptide(L)'
;METIVIVMPTYNEASCIGEMIETLMGGTFPGMQADMHLLIVDDSSPDGTAQIVIEKMSRYPHLHLLYRTVRLARRVTELPIQFRSRASGETKFSLREIMATCSVLLSLRVKQTDRWPSHEEK
;
A
#
# COMPACT_ATOMS: atom_id res chain seq x y z
N MET A 1 16.18 -8.56 -19.17
CA MET A 1 15.86 -7.63 -18.06
C MET A 1 14.92 -8.39 -17.15
N GLU A 2 15.20 -8.45 -15.85
CA GLU A 2 14.32 -9.14 -14.91
C GLU A 2 13.03 -8.34 -14.74
N THR A 3 11.89 -9.03 -14.68
CA THR A 3 10.59 -8.41 -14.42
C THR A 3 10.29 -8.47 -12.94
N ILE A 4 10.02 -7.30 -12.33
CA ILE A 4 9.67 -7.18 -10.92
C ILE A 4 8.24 -6.65 -10.83
N VAL A 5 7.39 -7.36 -10.08
CA VAL A 5 6.02 -6.93 -9.82
C VAL A 5 5.89 -6.54 -8.36
N ILE A 6 5.63 -5.26 -8.10
CA ILE A 6 5.25 -4.77 -6.78
C ILE A 6 3.75 -4.96 -6.62
N VAL A 7 3.34 -5.67 -5.57
CA VAL A 7 1.93 -5.89 -5.24
C VAL A 7 1.55 -4.97 -4.07
N MET A 8 0.52 -4.16 -4.25
CA MET A 8 0.05 -3.19 -3.27
C MET A 8 -1.42 -3.43 -2.95
N PRO A 9 -1.74 -4.01 -1.77
CA PRO A 9 -3.12 -4.09 -1.30
C PRO A 9 -3.65 -2.71 -0.92
N THR A 10 -4.90 -2.41 -1.25
CA THR A 10 -5.56 -1.13 -0.97
C THR A 10 -6.97 -1.33 -0.44
N TYR A 11 -7.35 -0.54 0.56
CA TYR A 11 -8.73 -0.39 1.04
C TYR A 11 -8.92 1.01 1.61
N ASN A 12 -9.85 1.80 1.09
CA ASN A 12 -10.09 3.20 1.49
C ASN A 12 -8.84 4.11 1.37
N GLU A 13 -8.15 4.06 0.24
CA GLU A 13 -6.90 4.80 0.00
C GLU A 13 -7.04 5.87 -1.08
N ALA A 14 -8.27 6.32 -1.41
CA ALA A 14 -8.50 7.26 -2.51
C ALA A 14 -7.73 8.59 -2.35
N SER A 15 -7.51 9.03 -1.11
CA SER A 15 -6.77 10.27 -0.82
C SER A 15 -5.27 10.19 -1.15
N CYS A 16 -4.67 9.00 -1.17
CA CYS A 16 -3.22 8.84 -1.30
C CYS A 16 -2.79 8.03 -2.53
N ILE A 17 -3.64 7.13 -3.04
CA ILE A 17 -3.27 6.15 -4.07
C ILE A 17 -2.80 6.82 -5.37
N GLY A 18 -3.40 7.96 -5.74
CA GLY A 18 -3.03 8.70 -6.94
C GLY A 18 -1.61 9.24 -6.89
N GLU A 19 -1.23 9.88 -5.78
CA GLU A 19 0.11 10.43 -5.58
C GLU A 19 1.16 9.32 -5.45
N MET A 20 0.81 8.22 -4.79
CA MET A 20 1.65 7.02 -4.71
C MET A 20 1.98 6.46 -6.10
N ILE A 21 0.98 6.31 -6.97
CA ILE A 21 1.16 5.82 -8.34
C ILE A 21 2.05 6.76 -9.16
N GLU A 22 1.82 8.07 -9.09
CA GLU A 22 2.63 9.07 -9.82
C GLU A 22 4.10 9.04 -9.36
N THR A 23 4.33 8.92 -8.05
CA THR A 23 5.67 8.88 -7.46
C THR A 23 6.43 7.65 -7.90
N LEU A 24 5.81 6.47 -7.82
CA LEU A 24 6.44 5.20 -8.20
C LEU A 24 6.64 5.11 -9.72
N MET A 25 5.57 5.29 -10.50
CA MET A 25 5.59 5.05 -11.93
C MET A 25 6.28 6.18 -12.71
N GLY A 26 6.12 7.43 -12.28
CA GLY A 26 6.70 8.61 -12.95
C GLY A 26 8.09 8.98 -12.43
N GLY A 27 8.42 8.64 -11.19
CA GLY A 27 9.68 9.02 -10.55
C GLY A 27 10.63 7.85 -10.33
N THR A 28 10.22 6.88 -9.50
CA THR A 28 11.15 5.86 -8.98
C THR A 28 11.47 4.75 -10.00
N PHE A 29 10.46 4.18 -10.64
CA PHE A 29 10.62 3.01 -11.53
C PHE A 29 11.49 3.27 -12.76
N PRO A 30 11.41 4.43 -13.45
CA PRO A 30 12.28 4.72 -14.59
C PRO A 30 13.78 4.69 -14.27
N GLY A 31 14.17 4.87 -13.00
CA GLY A 31 15.56 4.80 -12.55
C GLY A 31 16.06 3.41 -12.20
N MET A 32 15.20 2.38 -12.22
CA MET A 32 15.57 1.01 -11.84
C MET A 32 16.06 0.20 -13.05
N GLN A 33 17.03 -0.68 -12.82
CA GLN A 33 17.57 -1.59 -13.85
C GLN A 33 16.73 -2.88 -13.99
N ALA A 34 15.41 -2.76 -13.95
CA ALA A 34 14.46 -3.86 -14.06
C ALA A 34 13.18 -3.38 -14.77
N ASP A 35 12.42 -4.32 -15.34
CA ASP A 35 11.11 -4.04 -15.91
C ASP A 35 10.07 -4.03 -14.78
N MET A 36 9.73 -2.83 -14.32
CA MET A 36 8.96 -2.60 -13.10
C MET A 36 7.46 -2.55 -13.38
N HIS A 37 6.71 -3.37 -12.67
CA HIS A 37 5.25 -3.43 -12.72
C HIS A 37 4.65 -3.13 -11.35
N LEU A 38 3.51 -2.44 -11.32
CA LEU A 38 2.73 -2.21 -10.10
C LEU A 38 1.37 -2.89 -10.24
N LEU A 39 1.05 -3.80 -9.33
CA LEU A 39 -0.25 -4.46 -9.22
C LEU A 39 -0.97 -3.96 -7.97
N ILE A 40 -2.00 -3.14 -8.17
CA ILE A 40 -2.92 -2.74 -7.10
C ILE A 40 -3.94 -3.86 -6.87
N VAL A 41 -4.12 -4.24 -5.61
CA VAL A 41 -5.11 -5.23 -5.17
C VAL A 41 -6.12 -4.51 -4.29
N ASP A 42 -7.21 -4.05 -4.90
CA ASP A 42 -8.26 -3.32 -4.20
C ASP A 42 -9.29 -4.27 -3.56
N ASP A 43 -9.50 -4.11 -2.25
CA ASP A 43 -10.46 -4.89 -1.45
C ASP A 43 -11.85 -4.25 -1.44
N SER A 44 -12.38 -3.95 -2.63
CA SER A 44 -13.70 -3.34 -2.82
C SER A 44 -13.89 -2.00 -2.08
N SER A 45 -12.95 -1.07 -2.25
CA SER A 45 -13.00 0.22 -1.57
C SER A 45 -14.26 1.03 -1.96
N PRO A 46 -15.08 1.49 -1.00
CA PRO A 46 -16.27 2.30 -1.28
C PRO A 46 -15.95 3.77 -1.65
N ASP A 47 -14.72 4.23 -1.41
CA ASP A 47 -14.31 5.64 -1.52
C ASP A 47 -13.84 6.07 -2.92
N GLY A 48 -13.88 5.16 -3.91
CA GLY A 48 -13.42 5.44 -5.27
C GLY A 48 -11.94 5.15 -5.53
N THR A 49 -11.23 4.48 -4.61
CA THR A 49 -9.83 4.06 -4.80
C THR A 49 -9.61 3.39 -6.15
N ALA A 50 -10.45 2.42 -6.52
CA ALA A 50 -10.34 1.69 -7.77
C ALA A 50 -10.50 2.59 -9.01
N GLN A 51 -11.39 3.59 -8.97
CA GLN A 51 -11.62 4.52 -10.08
C GLN A 51 -10.36 5.35 -10.36
N ILE A 52 -9.71 5.86 -9.32
CA ILE A 52 -8.45 6.62 -9.45
C ILE A 52 -7.38 5.75 -10.11
N VAL A 53 -7.24 4.49 -9.69
CA VAL A 53 -6.29 3.55 -10.31
C VAL A 53 -6.62 3.36 -11.80
N ILE A 54 -7.89 3.14 -12.14
CA ILE A 54 -8.35 2.93 -13.53
C ILE A 54 -8.03 4.15 -14.41
N GLU A 55 -8.26 5.36 -13.92
CA GLU A 55 -7.92 6.60 -14.65
C GLU A 55 -6.42 6.66 -14.96
N LYS A 56 -5.58 6.33 -13.98
CA LYS A 56 -4.11 6.34 -14.12
C LYS A 56 -3.57 5.22 -15.02
N MET A 57 -4.28 4.10 -15.16
CA MET A 57 -3.86 3.01 -16.06
C MET A 57 -3.74 3.45 -17.53
N SER A 58 -4.48 4.49 -17.95
CA SER A 58 -4.36 5.04 -19.30
C SER A 58 -2.98 5.68 -19.56
N ARG A 59 -2.35 6.21 -18.51
CA ARG A 59 -1.03 6.87 -18.56
C ARG A 59 0.12 5.91 -18.34
N TYR A 60 -0.09 4.85 -17.54
CA TYR A 60 0.96 3.93 -17.12
C TYR A 60 0.67 2.49 -17.57
N PRO A 61 1.26 2.02 -18.68
CA PRO A 61 1.03 0.67 -19.22
C PRO A 61 1.41 -0.47 -18.27
N HIS A 62 2.36 -0.22 -17.35
CA HIS A 62 2.84 -1.20 -16.37
C HIS A 62 2.08 -1.15 -15.03
N LEU A 63 0.99 -0.37 -14.95
CA LEU A 63 0.07 -0.34 -13.80
C LEU A 63 -1.09 -1.31 -14.04
N HIS A 64 -1.32 -2.19 -13.07
CA HIS A 64 -2.35 -3.23 -13.09
C HIS A 64 -3.28 -3.09 -11.90
N LEU A 65 -4.54 -3.50 -12.08
CA LEU A 65 -5.53 -3.57 -11.01
C LEU A 65 -6.13 -4.98 -10.98
N LEU A 66 -6.07 -5.66 -9.83
CA LEU A 66 -6.55 -7.04 -9.68
C LEU A 66 -8.06 -7.16 -9.92
N TYR A 67 -8.86 -6.21 -9.44
CA TYR A 67 -10.31 -6.18 -9.67
C TYR A 67 -10.66 -6.26 -11.17
N ARG A 68 -9.89 -5.58 -12.04
CA ARG A 68 -10.07 -5.65 -13.50
C ARG A 68 -9.64 -7.00 -14.07
N THR A 69 -8.62 -7.63 -13.51
CA THR A 69 -8.11 -8.95 -13.90
C THR A 69 -9.17 -10.04 -13.69
N VAL A 70 -9.87 -10.00 -12.55
CA VAL A 70 -11.01 -10.89 -12.24
C VAL A 70 -12.20 -10.63 -13.19
N ARG A 71 -12.57 -9.35 -13.42
CA ARG A 71 -13.66 -9.01 -14.37
C ARG A 71 -13.35 -9.38 -15.83
N LEU A 72 -12.07 -9.39 -16.23
CA LEU A 72 -11.61 -9.81 -17.57
C LEU A 72 -11.51 -11.34 -17.72
N ALA A 73 -12.06 -12.11 -16.78
CA ALA A 73 -12.06 -13.58 -16.79
C ALA A 73 -10.65 -14.21 -16.83
N ARG A 74 -9.62 -13.50 -16.34
CA ARG A 74 -8.28 -14.07 -16.18
C ARG A 74 -8.32 -15.04 -14.99
N ARG A 75 -7.54 -16.12 -15.06
CA ARG A 75 -7.47 -17.13 -13.99
C ARG A 75 -6.81 -16.51 -12.76
N VAL A 76 -7.59 -16.25 -11.72
CA VAL A 76 -7.13 -15.75 -10.42
C VAL A 76 -7.42 -16.82 -9.38
N THR A 77 -6.41 -17.22 -8.61
CA THR A 77 -6.56 -18.11 -7.46
C THR A 77 -6.27 -17.29 -6.21
N GLU A 78 -7.30 -16.97 -5.43
CA GLU A 78 -7.11 -16.40 -4.10
C GLU A 78 -6.70 -17.51 -3.13
N LEU A 79 -5.59 -17.32 -2.43
CA LEU A 79 -5.22 -18.16 -1.29
C LEU A 79 -5.82 -17.51 -0.03
N PRO A 80 -6.89 -18.09 0.55
CA PRO A 80 -7.55 -17.47 1.68
C PRO A 80 -6.60 -17.42 2.88
N ILE A 81 -6.27 -16.21 3.33
CA ILE A 81 -5.56 -16.01 4.59
C ILE A 81 -6.60 -16.14 5.71
N GLN A 82 -6.61 -17.29 6.39
CA GLN A 82 -7.43 -17.44 7.59
C GLN A 82 -6.76 -16.72 8.76
N PHE A 83 -7.19 -15.48 9.01
CA PHE A 83 -6.85 -14.77 10.24
C PHE A 83 -7.59 -15.42 11.41
N ARG A 84 -6.92 -16.36 12.09
CA ARG A 84 -7.40 -16.90 13.37
C ARG A 84 -6.87 -16.01 14.49
N SER A 85 -7.75 -15.46 15.30
CA SER A 85 -7.35 -14.83 16.56
C SER A 85 -6.54 -15.83 17.37
N ARG A 86 -5.30 -15.48 17.72
CA ARG A 86 -4.49 -16.26 18.64
C ARG A 86 -5.10 -16.11 20.03
N ALA A 87 -5.82 -17.12 20.51
CA ALA A 87 -6.31 -17.16 21.90
C ALA A 87 -5.17 -17.45 22.90
N SER A 88 -4.05 -17.98 22.41
CA SER A 88 -2.83 -18.23 23.17
C SER A 88 -1.61 -18.26 22.22
N GLY A 89 -0.42 -17.98 22.76
CA GLY A 89 0.85 -18.05 22.02
C GLY A 89 1.89 -17.08 22.58
N GLU A 90 3.16 -17.40 22.39
CA GLU A 90 4.25 -16.50 22.74
C GLU A 90 4.30 -15.30 21.78
N THR A 91 4.57 -14.12 22.35
CA THR A 91 4.82 -12.92 21.57
C THR A 91 5.97 -13.16 20.60
N LYS A 92 5.82 -12.70 19.35
CA LYS A 92 6.94 -12.67 18.40
C LYS A 92 7.94 -11.55 18.72
N PHE A 93 7.58 -10.67 19.66
CA PHE A 93 8.41 -9.57 20.13
C PHE A 93 9.11 -9.95 21.43
N SER A 94 10.43 -9.84 21.42
CA SER A 94 11.28 -9.87 22.60
C SER A 94 11.07 -8.62 23.46
N LEU A 95 11.39 -8.72 24.76
CA LEU A 95 11.39 -7.59 25.69
C LEU A 95 12.24 -6.40 25.20
N ARG A 96 13.34 -6.68 24.49
CA ARG A 96 14.20 -5.62 23.94
C ARG A 96 13.50 -4.83 22.85
N GLU A 97 12.77 -5.50 21.96
CA GLU A 97 12.02 -4.85 20.89
C GLU A 97 10.88 -4.01 21.47
N ILE A 98 10.16 -4.55 22.47
CA ILE A 98 9.11 -3.80 23.18
C ILE A 98 9.69 -2.51 23.77
N MET A 99 10.83 -2.59 24.45
CA MET A 99 11.48 -1.41 25.05
C MET A 99 11.98 -0.42 23.98
N ALA A 100 12.52 -0.92 22.87
CA ALA A 100 12.93 -0.08 21.75
C ALA A 100 11.73 0.66 21.15
N THR A 101 10.61 -0.03 20.91
CA THR A 101 9.37 0.58 20.42
C THR A 101 8.83 1.61 21.41
N CYS A 102 8.80 1.32 22.71
CA CYS A 102 8.40 2.29 23.74
C CYS A 102 9.28 3.54 23.74
N SER A 103 10.60 3.39 23.62
CA SER A 103 11.54 4.51 23.53
C SER A 103 11.30 5.36 22.28
N VAL A 104 11.08 4.72 21.13
CA VAL A 104 10.73 5.42 19.89
C VAL A 104 9.42 6.19 20.04
N LEU A 105 8.37 5.57 20.59
CA LEU A 105 7.09 6.23 20.81
C LEU A 105 7.20 7.44 21.75
N LEU A 106 7.96 7.31 22.85
CA LEU A 106 8.24 8.43 23.74
C LEU A 106 9.02 9.54 23.01
N SER A 107 10.02 9.18 22.22
CA SER A 107 10.79 10.14 21.44
C SER A 107 9.94 10.86 20.38
N LEU A 108 9.01 10.15 19.75
CA LEU A 108 8.06 10.72 18.79
C LEU A 108 7.09 11.65 19.50
N ARG A 109 6.57 11.26 20.68
CA ARG A 109 5.69 12.11 21.48
C ARG A 109 6.37 13.41 21.92
N VAL A 110 7.65 13.34 22.29
CA VAL A 110 8.45 14.52 22.65
C VAL A 110 8.76 15.39 21.43
N LYS A 111 8.91 14.80 20.24
CA LYS A 111 9.21 15.53 19.00
C LYS A 111 7.96 16.03 18.24
N GLN A 112 6.76 15.58 18.61
CA GLN A 112 5.52 15.87 17.89
C GLN A 112 4.83 17.21 18.24
N THR A 113 5.40 18.05 19.10
CA THR A 113 4.78 19.35 19.44
C THR A 113 4.99 20.44 18.38
N ASP A 114 5.95 20.31 17.46
CA ASP A 114 6.37 21.46 16.62
C ASP A 114 6.09 21.35 15.10
N ARG A 115 5.37 20.32 14.62
CA ARG A 115 5.38 20.04 13.16
C ARG A 115 4.13 19.47 12.49
N TRP A 116 2.93 19.74 13.00
CA TRP A 116 1.70 19.44 12.26
C TRP A 116 0.97 20.74 11.88
N PRO A 117 0.96 21.15 10.59
CA PRO A 117 0.11 22.24 10.16
C PRO A 117 -1.35 21.76 10.30
N SER A 118 -2.13 22.49 11.10
CA SER A 118 -3.58 22.34 11.14
C SER A 118 -4.12 22.56 9.74
N HIS A 119 -4.60 21.51 9.09
CA HIS A 119 -5.43 21.65 7.91
C HIS A 119 -6.73 22.34 8.35
N GLU A 120 -6.81 23.65 8.11
CA GLU A 120 -8.09 24.36 8.09
C GLU A 120 -8.95 23.75 6.97
N GLU A 121 -10.11 23.23 7.36
CA GLU A 121 -11.17 22.79 6.48
C GLU A 121 -11.56 23.91 5.51
N LYS A 122 -11.65 23.59 4.22
CA LYS A 122 -12.39 24.35 3.21
C LYS A 122 -13.37 23.43 2.53
#